data_AF-A0A9P0P5K2-F1
#
_entry.id   AF-A0A9P0P5K2-F1
#
_cell.length_a   1.000
_cell.length_b   1.000
_cell.length_c   1.000
_cell.angle_alpha   90.00
_cell.angle_beta   90.00
_cell.angle_gamma   90.00
#
_symmetry.space_group_name_H-M   'P 1'
#
loop_
_entity.id
_entity.type
_entity.pdbx_description
1 polymer ?
#
loop_
_entity_poly.entity_id
_entity_poly.type
_entity_poly.pdbx_seq_one_letter_code
_entity_poly.pdbx_strand_id
1 'polypeptide(L)'
;MIVGDYVLDLCNVFYSGQVESGSCFQRMLGNIKTGIILKDVSMTVHSGEVLAVLGSKGSGKKALLDVISRRARGPIRGQILLNNQPMSLCLFQQRCGYVTHKCDLIPGLTVAQTLYYTPTKKPRVTPELSTEPARKCQPVYDESSPYFPGR
;
A
#
# COMPACT_ATOMS: atom_id res chain seq x y z
N MET A 1 13.60 20.23 11.56
CA MET A 1 12.22 19.91 11.11
C MET A 1 12.19 20.03 9.60
N ILE A 2 12.30 18.93 8.86
CA ILE A 2 12.02 18.93 7.43
C ILE A 2 10.89 17.93 7.24
N VAL A 3 9.67 18.36 7.56
CA VAL A 3 8.49 17.66 7.05
C VAL A 3 8.48 18.03 5.58
N GLY A 4 8.90 17.10 4.72
CA GLY A 4 8.70 17.28 3.29
C GLY A 4 7.20 17.41 3.07
N ASP A 5 6.77 18.52 2.48
CA ASP A 5 5.38 18.71 2.10
C ASP A 5 5.04 17.72 0.98
N TYR A 6 4.45 16.59 1.36
CA TYR A 6 3.89 15.63 0.42
C TYR A 6 2.44 15.99 0.13
N VAL A 7 2.09 16.04 -1.15
CA VAL A 7 0.73 16.29 -1.61
C VAL A 7 0.33 15.18 -2.57
N LEU A 8 -0.78 14.50 -2.26
CA LEU A 8 -1.38 13.47 -3.11
C LEU A 8 -2.64 14.06 -3.77
N ASP A 9 -2.62 14.17 -5.09
CA ASP A 9 -3.73 14.68 -5.88
C ASP A 9 -4.33 13.58 -6.75
N LEU A 10 -5.66 13.47 -6.73
CA LEU A 10 -6.46 12.67 -7.64
C LEU A 10 -7.32 13.63 -8.44
N CYS A 11 -7.24 13.56 -9.76
CA CYS A 11 -8.00 14.40 -10.68
C CYS A 11 -8.80 13.54 -11.64
N ASN A 12 -10.13 13.62 -11.52
CA ASN A 12 -11.13 13.00 -12.39
C ASN A 12 -10.84 11.52 -12.64
N VAL A 13 -10.61 10.78 -11.55
CA VAL A 13 -10.21 9.37 -11.63
C VAL A 13 -11.43 8.49 -11.91
N PHE A 14 -11.38 7.75 -13.02
CA PHE A 14 -12.36 6.72 -13.39
C PHE A 14 -11.70 5.36 -13.38
N TYR A 15 -12.40 4.36 -12.84
CA TYR A 15 -11.94 2.98 -12.84
C TYR A 15 -13.07 2.03 -13.22
N SER A 16 -12.80 1.20 -14.22
CA SER A 16 -13.71 0.14 -14.64
C SER A 16 -13.06 -1.22 -14.37
N GLY A 17 -13.84 -2.15 -13.85
CA GLY A 17 -13.39 -3.49 -13.51
C GLY A 17 -14.52 -4.51 -13.64
N GLN A 18 -14.22 -5.75 -13.29
CA GLN A 18 -15.22 -6.81 -13.28
C GLN A 18 -16.09 -6.65 -12.03
N VAL A 19 -17.39 -6.43 -12.21
CA VAL A 19 -18.33 -6.15 -11.11
C VAL A 19 -18.88 -7.44 -10.50
N GLU A 20 -18.77 -8.57 -11.19
CA GLU A 20 -19.27 -9.87 -10.74
C GLU A 20 -18.22 -10.98 -10.86
N SER A 21 -18.15 -11.84 -9.84
CA SER A 21 -17.53 -13.16 -9.95
C SER A 21 -18.42 -14.04 -10.82
N GLY A 22 -18.29 -13.93 -12.15
CA GLY A 22 -18.95 -14.86 -13.05
C GLY A 22 -18.60 -16.31 -12.69
N SER A 23 -19.59 -17.20 -12.73
CA SER A 23 -19.38 -18.65 -12.64
C SER A 23 -18.24 -19.08 -13.57
N CYS A 24 -17.44 -20.08 -13.17
CA CYS A 24 -16.30 -20.59 -13.95
C CYS A 24 -16.67 -20.83 -15.43
N PHE A 25 -17.91 -21.27 -15.67
CA PHE A 25 -18.47 -21.50 -17.00
C PHE A 25 -18.53 -20.22 -17.87
N GLN A 26 -18.79 -19.07 -17.27
CA GLN A 26 -18.89 -17.78 -17.97
C GLN A 26 -17.53 -17.18 -18.32
N ARG A 27 -16.46 -17.59 -17.62
CA ARG A 27 -15.07 -17.28 -18.01
C ARG A 27 -14.67 -18.03 -19.28
N MET A 28 -15.15 -19.27 -19.46
CA MET A 28 -14.91 -20.07 -20.66
C MET A 28 -15.69 -19.54 -21.87
N LEU A 29 -16.88 -18.96 -21.66
CA LEU A 29 -17.71 -18.38 -22.71
C LEU A 29 -17.42 -16.90 -23.03
N GLY A 30 -16.33 -16.32 -22.50
CA GLY A 30 -15.81 -15.00 -22.89
C GLY A 30 -16.68 -13.79 -22.50
N ASN A 31 -17.83 -13.98 -21.86
CA ASN A 31 -18.78 -12.89 -21.58
C ASN A 31 -18.60 -12.33 -20.17
N ILE A 32 -17.48 -11.64 -19.94
CA ILE A 32 -17.19 -11.00 -18.65
C ILE A 32 -17.70 -9.55 -18.67
N LYS A 33 -18.77 -9.30 -17.91
CA LYS A 33 -19.39 -7.97 -17.79
C LYS A 33 -18.46 -7.02 -17.03
N THR A 34 -17.81 -6.12 -17.76
CA THR A 34 -17.08 -5.00 -17.17
C THR A 34 -18.06 -3.88 -16.80
N GLY A 35 -17.87 -3.28 -15.63
CA GLY A 35 -18.67 -2.16 -15.16
C GLY A 35 -17.80 -1.07 -14.55
N ILE A 36 -18.36 0.13 -14.46
CA ILE A 36 -17.67 1.27 -13.86
C ILE A 36 -17.78 1.14 -12.34
N ILE A 37 -16.63 1.07 -11.66
CA ILE A 37 -16.54 0.92 -10.21
C ILE A 37 -16.35 2.28 -9.54
N LEU A 38 -15.46 3.12 -10.09
CA LEU A 38 -15.25 4.49 -9.61
C LEU A 38 -15.59 5.47 -10.73
N LYS A 39 -16.37 6.49 -10.38
CA LYS A 39 -16.80 7.56 -11.28
C LYS A 39 -16.30 8.88 -10.72
N ASP A 40 -15.46 9.56 -11.49
CA ASP A 40 -15.06 10.95 -11.27
C ASP A 40 -14.59 11.26 -9.84
N VAL A 41 -13.59 10.53 -9.37
CA VAL A 41 -13.03 10.76 -8.03
C VAL A 41 -11.94 11.82 -8.10
N SER A 42 -12.16 12.95 -7.42
CA SER A 42 -11.22 14.06 -7.30
C SER A 42 -11.02 14.44 -5.83
N MET A 43 -9.77 14.53 -5.39
CA MET A 43 -9.40 14.86 -4.01
C MET A 43 -7.91 15.20 -3.90
N THR A 44 -7.57 16.02 -2.90
CA THR A 44 -6.21 16.39 -2.54
C THR A 44 -5.98 16.07 -1.07
N VAL A 45 -4.82 15.51 -0.75
CA VAL A 45 -4.40 15.20 0.63
C VAL A 45 -3.02 15.77 0.87
N HIS A 46 -2.88 16.53 1.95
CA HIS A 46 -1.63 17.14 2.38
C HIS A 46 -0.92 16.31 3.47
N SER A 47 0.38 16.54 3.59
CA SER A 47 1.21 15.93 4.65
C SER A 47 0.65 16.28 6.03
N GLY A 48 0.53 15.27 6.90
CA GLY A 48 -0.04 15.42 8.24
C GLY A 48 -1.56 15.22 8.32
N GLU A 49 -2.26 15.12 7.19
CA GLU A 49 -3.70 14.84 7.18
C GLU A 49 -4.01 13.35 7.26
N VAL A 50 -5.12 13.02 7.91
CA VAL A 50 -5.66 11.66 7.95
C VAL A 50 -6.96 11.62 7.16
N LEU A 51 -6.94 10.94 6.01
CA LEU A 51 -8.12 10.73 5.19
C LEU A 51 -8.82 9.41 5.54
N ALA A 52 -10.12 9.46 5.80
CA ALA A 52 -10.96 8.29 5.99
C ALA A 52 -11.93 8.09 4.80
N VAL A 53 -11.91 6.89 4.21
CA VAL A 53 -12.86 6.49 3.15
C VAL A 53 -13.96 5.61 3.74
N LEU A 54 -15.18 6.13 3.82
CA LEU A 54 -16.34 5.47 4.42
C LEU A 54 -17.43 5.14 3.37
N GLY A 55 -18.35 4.23 3.69
CA GLY A 55 -19.35 3.72 2.74
C GLY A 55 -19.82 2.28 3.01
N SER A 56 -20.81 1.80 2.27
CA SER A 56 -21.34 0.43 2.39
C SER A 56 -20.41 -0.62 1.77
N LYS A 57 -20.68 -1.91 2.04
CA LYS A 57 -19.98 -3.02 1.36
C LYS A 57 -20.29 -2.95 -0.14
N GLY A 58 -19.26 -2.98 -0.98
CA GLY A 58 -19.40 -2.88 -2.44
C GLY A 58 -19.35 -1.46 -3.01
N SER A 59 -19.23 -0.43 -2.18
CA SER A 59 -19.10 0.99 -2.62
C SER A 59 -17.80 1.33 -3.36
N GLY A 60 -16.86 0.38 -3.49
CA GLY A 60 -15.61 0.62 -4.21
C GLY A 60 -14.46 1.17 -3.37
N LYS A 61 -14.55 1.23 -2.03
CA LYS A 61 -13.44 1.71 -1.16
C LYS A 61 -12.12 0.99 -1.41
N LYS A 62 -12.18 -0.34 -1.45
CA LYS A 62 -11.01 -1.17 -1.74
C LYS A 62 -10.49 -0.88 -3.15
N ALA A 63 -11.40 -0.72 -4.12
CA ALA A 63 -11.02 -0.36 -5.49
C ALA A 63 -10.32 1.01 -5.54
N LEU A 64 -10.77 2.00 -4.76
CA LEU A 64 -10.10 3.31 -4.64
C LEU A 64 -8.67 3.15 -4.10
N LEU A 65 -8.51 2.39 -3.01
CA LEU A 65 -7.17 2.11 -2.46
C LEU A 65 -6.29 1.29 -3.42
N ASP A 66 -6.88 0.39 -4.21
CA ASP A 66 -6.16 -0.41 -5.21
C ASP A 66 -5.73 0.46 -6.41
N VAL A 67 -6.53 1.45 -6.79
CA VAL A 67 -6.19 2.44 -7.84
C VAL A 67 -5.07 3.35 -7.37
N ILE A 68 -5.16 3.90 -6.15
CA ILE A 68 -4.09 4.69 -5.54
C ILE A 68 -2.83 3.83 -5.42
N SER A 69 -2.91 2.61 -4.92
CA SER A 69 -1.70 1.77 -4.77
C SER A 69 -1.13 1.18 -6.06
N ARG A 70 -1.68 1.55 -7.23
CA ARG A 70 -1.30 1.00 -8.55
C ARG A 70 -1.41 -0.53 -8.62
N ARG A 71 -2.35 -1.12 -7.86
CA ARG A 71 -2.66 -2.56 -7.84
C ARG A 71 -3.94 -2.92 -8.58
N ALA A 72 -4.78 -1.94 -8.90
CA ALA A 72 -6.01 -2.13 -9.64
C ALA A 72 -5.74 -2.74 -11.03
N ARG A 73 -6.56 -3.72 -11.41
CA ARG A 73 -6.50 -4.39 -12.70
C ARG A 73 -7.66 -3.88 -13.56
N GLY A 74 -7.34 -3.29 -14.71
CA GLY A 74 -8.33 -2.71 -15.61
C GLY A 74 -7.95 -1.31 -16.09
N PRO A 75 -8.74 -0.73 -17.00
CA PRO A 75 -8.51 0.62 -17.49
C PRO A 75 -8.78 1.65 -16.39
N ILE A 76 -7.81 2.50 -16.15
CA ILE A 76 -7.89 3.66 -15.25
C ILE A 76 -7.78 4.91 -16.13
N ARG A 77 -8.67 5.89 -15.93
CA ARG A 77 -8.58 7.22 -16.54
C ARG A 77 -8.45 8.28 -15.45
N GLY A 78 -8.01 9.47 -15.83
CA GLY A 78 -7.70 10.56 -14.90
C GLY A 78 -6.22 10.59 -14.53
N GLN A 79 -5.88 11.42 -13.54
CA GLN A 79 -4.51 11.62 -13.08
C GLN A 79 -4.40 11.36 -11.58
N ILE A 80 -3.31 10.72 -11.18
CA ILE A 80 -2.93 10.54 -9.78
C ILE A 80 -1.51 11.06 -9.66
N LEU A 81 -1.32 12.12 -8.88
CA LEU A 81 -0.06 12.85 -8.75
C LEU A 81 0.42 12.75 -7.30
N LEU A 82 1.72 12.55 -7.12
CA LEU A 82 2.38 12.76 -5.84
C LEU A 82 3.39 13.89 -6.03
N ASN A 83 3.22 15.00 -5.31
CA ASN A 83 4.04 16.22 -5.43
C ASN A 83 4.10 16.72 -6.88
N ASN A 84 2.94 16.83 -7.53
CA ASN A 84 2.80 17.21 -8.95
C ASN A 84 3.47 16.24 -9.96
N GLN A 85 3.94 15.06 -9.53
CA GLN A 85 4.50 14.05 -10.43
C GLN A 85 3.53 12.90 -10.65
N PRO A 86 3.36 12.42 -11.90
CA PRO A 86 2.55 11.23 -12.18
C PRO A 86 2.98 10.04 -11.34
N MET A 87 2.05 9.52 -10.54
CA MET A 87 2.38 8.48 -9.58
C MET A 87 2.60 7.15 -10.29
N SER A 88 3.85 6.79 -10.58
CA SER A 88 4.19 5.49 -11.18
C SER A 88 4.22 4.37 -10.12
N LEU A 89 4.18 3.11 -10.56
CA LEU A 89 4.34 1.96 -9.65
C LEU A 89 5.69 2.01 -8.91
N CYS A 90 6.76 2.39 -9.61
CA CYS A 90 8.10 2.55 -9.02
C CYS A 90 8.10 3.62 -7.92
N LEU A 91 7.51 4.78 -8.20
CA LEU A 91 7.43 5.89 -7.24
C LEU A 91 6.59 5.51 -6.01
N PHE A 92 5.46 4.83 -6.22
CA PHE A 92 4.65 4.28 -5.13
C PHE A 92 5.46 3.28 -4.27
N GLN A 93 6.19 2.37 -4.91
CA GLN A 93 7.06 1.41 -4.21
C GLN A 93 8.26 2.08 -3.52
N GLN A 94 8.66 3.29 -3.89
CA GLN A 94 9.74 4.01 -3.21
C GLN A 94 9.25 4.86 -2.05
N ARG A 95 8.07 5.48 -2.16
CA ARG A 95 7.60 6.52 -1.23
C ARG A 95 6.40 6.11 -0.38
N CYS A 96 5.63 5.11 -0.79
CA CYS A 96 4.37 4.73 -0.14
C CYS A 96 4.41 3.33 0.47
N GLY A 97 3.60 3.12 1.51
CA GLY A 97 3.28 1.81 2.07
C GLY A 97 1.84 1.45 1.76
N TYR A 98 1.55 0.15 1.62
CA TYR A 98 0.18 -0.34 1.49
C TYR A 98 -0.01 -1.54 2.41
N VAL A 99 -1.03 -1.47 3.25
CA VAL A 99 -1.42 -2.56 4.15
C VAL A 99 -2.70 -3.19 3.60
N THR A 100 -2.63 -4.49 3.31
CA THR A 100 -3.77 -5.28 2.85
C THR A 100 -4.69 -5.65 4.01
N HIS A 101 -5.96 -5.94 3.71
CA HIS A 101 -6.91 -6.45 4.71
C HIS A 101 -6.47 -7.81 5.30
N LYS A 102 -5.77 -8.64 4.53
CA LYS A 102 -5.18 -9.90 5.01
C LYS A 102 -3.69 -9.68 5.25
N CYS A 103 -3.19 -10.12 6.40
CA CYS A 103 -1.78 -10.12 6.73
C CYS A 103 -1.23 -11.52 6.49
N ASP A 104 -0.47 -11.69 5.42
CA ASP A 104 0.19 -12.96 5.08
C ASP A 104 1.56 -12.99 5.78
N LEU A 105 1.57 -13.36 7.06
CA LEU A 105 2.79 -13.54 7.85
C LEU A 105 3.32 -14.96 7.69
N ILE A 106 4.64 -15.14 7.79
CA ILE A 106 5.26 -16.46 7.77
C ILE A 106 4.91 -17.16 9.10
N PRO A 107 4.17 -18.28 9.09
CA PRO A 107 3.79 -18.96 10.31
C PRO A 107 5.02 -19.51 11.04
N GLY A 108 5.02 -19.46 12.37
CA GLY A 108 6.11 -19.95 13.20
C GLY A 108 7.26 -18.95 13.44
N LEU A 109 7.20 -17.74 12.87
CA LEU A 109 8.16 -16.67 13.19
C LEU A 109 7.64 -15.76 14.30
N THR A 110 8.54 -15.29 15.15
CA THR A 110 8.24 -14.20 16.09
C THR A 110 8.13 -12.85 15.36
N VAL A 111 7.57 -11.84 16.03
CA VAL A 111 7.48 -10.47 15.48
C VAL A 111 8.87 -9.94 15.11
N ALA A 112 9.86 -10.13 15.99
CA ALA A 112 11.24 -9.69 15.75
C ALA A 112 11.86 -10.38 14.52
N GLN A 113 11.66 -11.70 14.38
CA GLN A 113 12.15 -12.45 13.23
C GLN A 113 11.46 -12.03 11.93
N THR A 114 10.16 -11.74 11.98
CA THR A 114 9.39 -11.26 10.82
C THR A 114 9.87 -9.88 10.39
N LEU A 115 10.09 -8.95 11.33
CA LEU A 115 10.63 -7.62 11.03
C LEU A 115 12.06 -7.70 10.47
N TYR A 116 12.87 -8.63 10.98
CA TYR A 116 14.21 -8.89 10.45
C TYR A 116 14.19 -9.43 9.01
N TYR A 117 13.24 -10.33 8.70
CA TYR A 117 13.10 -10.94 7.37
C TYR A 117 12.38 -10.02 6.36
N THR A 118 11.61 -9.04 6.84
CA THR A 118 10.90 -8.11 5.97
C THR A 118 11.92 -7.25 5.21
N PRO A 119 11.79 -7.08 3.88
CA PRO A 119 12.62 -6.14 3.13
C PRO A 119 12.36 -4.73 3.66
N THR A 120 13.27 -4.24 4.50
CA THR A 120 13.20 -2.89 5.07
C THR A 120 13.47 -1.87 3.97
N LYS A 121 12.47 -1.05 3.65
CA LYS A 121 12.73 0.18 2.88
C LYS A 121 13.53 1.10 3.81
N LYS A 122 14.85 1.14 3.64
CA LYS A 122 15.67 2.13 4.35
C LYS A 122 15.21 3.52 3.89
N PRO A 123 14.79 4.42 4.79
CA PRO A 123 14.60 5.80 4.40
C PRO A 123 15.94 6.32 3.87
N ARG A 124 15.95 6.90 2.67
CA ARG A 124 17.10 7.66 2.18
C ARG A 124 17.22 8.89 3.07
N VAL A 125 17.97 8.77 4.16
CA VAL A 125 18.48 9.93 4.90
C VAL A 125 19.52 10.57 3.99
N THR A 126 19.30 11.82 3.60
CA THR A 126 20.33 12.62 2.90
C THR A 126 21.55 12.73 3.80
N PRO A 127 22.78 12.58 3.28
CA PRO A 127 23.98 12.61 4.09
C PRO A 127 24.31 14.06 4.46
N GLU A 128 23.63 14.59 5.48
CA GLU A 128 24.10 15.77 6.20
C GLU A 128 24.36 15.39 7.65
N LEU A 129 25.63 15.01 7.85
CA LEU A 129 26.47 15.39 8.98
C LEU A 129 25.94 15.15 10.41
N SER A 130 26.13 13.92 10.89
CA SER A 130 26.94 13.69 12.09
C SER A 130 27.31 12.22 12.18
N THR A 131 28.61 11.98 12.29
CA THR A 131 29.27 10.71 12.56
C THR A 131 28.77 10.07 13.86
N GLU A 132 27.65 9.36 13.82
CA GLU A 132 27.39 8.26 14.74
C GLU A 132 27.24 6.98 13.90
N PRO A 133 28.15 6.01 13.99
CA PRO A 133 27.94 4.72 13.35
C PRO A 133 26.64 4.15 13.90
N ALA A 134 25.74 3.73 12.99
CA ALA A 134 24.49 3.06 13.34
C ALA A 134 24.80 2.05 14.44
N ARG A 135 24.41 2.38 15.69
CA ARG A 135 24.59 1.47 16.81
C ARG A 135 23.89 0.21 16.37
N LYS A 136 24.68 -0.84 16.18
CA LYS A 136 24.22 -2.19 15.98
C LYS A 136 23.19 -2.39 17.08
N CYS A 137 21.91 -2.38 16.75
CA CYS A 137 20.87 -2.78 17.68
C CYS A 137 21.20 -4.24 17.96
N GLN A 138 21.97 -4.48 19.02
CA GLN A 138 22.20 -5.81 19.49
C GLN A 138 20.82 -6.33 19.89
N PRO A 139 20.36 -7.44 19.30
CA PRO A 139 19.14 -8.06 19.76
C PRO A 139 19.32 -8.35 21.25
N VAL A 140 18.45 -7.76 22.07
CA VAL A 140 18.30 -8.14 23.47
C VAL A 140 17.63 -9.51 23.42
N TYR A 141 18.45 -10.56 23.45
CA TYR A 141 17.96 -11.92 23.65
C TYR A 141 17.50 -12.01 25.10
N ASP A 142 16.19 -12.10 25.30
CA ASP A 142 15.63 -12.47 26.59
C ASP A 142 15.45 -13.99 26.61
N GLU A 143 16.40 -14.71 27.18
CA GLU A 143 16.36 -16.17 27.34
C GLU A 143 15.22 -16.66 28.26
N SER A 144 14.48 -15.74 28.91
CA SER A 144 13.33 -16.08 29.74
C SER A 144 11.98 -16.12 29.00
N SER A 145 11.97 -15.87 27.68
CA SER A 145 10.74 -15.91 26.88
C SER A 145 10.20 -17.36 26.74
N PRO A 146 8.94 -17.64 27.15
CA PRO A 146 8.38 -19.00 27.17
C PRO A 146 8.10 -19.61 25.78
N TYR A 147 8.49 -18.93 24.69
CA TYR A 147 8.26 -19.36 23.31
C TYR A 147 9.50 -19.94 22.61
N PHE A 148 10.57 -20.24 23.34
CA PHE A 148 11.65 -21.06 22.80
C PHE A 148 11.27 -22.54 22.90
N PRO A 149 11.01 -23.27 21.79
CA PRO A 149 10.98 -24.72 21.86
C PRO A 149 12.41 -25.18 22.18
N GLY A 150 12.57 -25.80 23.35
CA GLY A 150 13.82 -26.42 23.75
C GLY A 150 14.18 -27.56 22.79
N ARG A 151 15.45 -27.53 22.36
CA ARG A 151 16.29 -28.58 21.74
C ARG A 151 15.62 -29.66 20.89
#